data_AF-A0A2K5RPM0-F1
#
_entry.id   AF-A0A2K5RPM0-F1
#
_cell.length_a   1.000
_cell.length_b   1.000
_cell.length_c   1.000
_cell.angle_alpha   90.00
_cell.angle_beta   90.00
_cell.angle_gamma   90.00
#
_symmetry.space_group_name_H-M   'P 1'
#
loop_
_entity.id
_entity.type
_entity.pdbx_description
1 polymer ?
#
loop_
_entity_poly.entity_id
_entity_poly.type
_entity_poly.pdbx_seq_one_letter_code
_entity_poly.pdbx_strand_id
1 'polypeptide(L)'
;MAAAKVALTKRVDPTELITVFLKHASTEKNGEFFRSPNDFVIRYLNVFGESQPNPKNVLLLSGVVDQTKDGRNVVPALVMLIWGCT
;
A
#
# COMPACT_ATOMS: atom_id res chain seq x y z
N MET A 1 20.50 4.06 -25.60
CA MET A 1 19.85 3.72 -24.32
C MET A 1 18.92 2.54 -24.56
N ALA A 2 19.19 1.39 -23.95
CA ALA A 2 18.30 0.24 -24.06
C ALA A 2 17.10 0.46 -23.13
N ALA A 3 15.89 0.51 -23.69
CA ALA A 3 14.67 0.52 -22.90
C ALA A 3 14.53 -0.86 -22.24
N ALA A 4 14.66 -0.90 -20.91
CA ALA A 4 14.35 -2.10 -20.16
C ALA A 4 12.88 -2.46 -20.41
N LYS A 5 12.63 -3.61 -21.05
CA LYS A 5 11.29 -4.17 -21.20
C LYS A 5 10.82 -4.55 -19.80
N VAL A 6 10.10 -3.65 -19.14
CA VAL A 6 9.44 -3.92 -17.87
C VAL A 6 8.48 -5.08 -18.12
N ALA A 7 8.85 -6.27 -17.66
CA ALA A 7 7.96 -7.40 -17.67
C ALA A 7 6.76 -7.01 -16.79
N LEU A 8 5.59 -6.81 -17.41
CA LEU A 8 4.35 -6.58 -16.70
C LEU A 8 4.12 -7.80 -15.81
N THR A 9 4.30 -7.63 -14.51
CA THR A 9 3.88 -8.60 -13.51
C THR A 9 2.39 -8.86 -13.71
N LYS A 10 2.00 -10.15 -13.69
CA LYS A 10 0.60 -10.54 -13.82
C LYS A 10 -0.20 -9.78 -12.76
N ARG A 11 -1.18 -9.00 -13.21
CA ARG A 11 -2.07 -8.25 -12.32
C ARG A 11 -2.85 -9.25 -11.47
N VAL A 12 -2.87 -9.03 -10.17
CA VAL A 12 -3.72 -9.76 -9.23
C VAL A 12 -5.18 -9.38 -9.48
N ASP A 13 -6.09 -10.32 -9.24
CA ASP A 13 -7.51 -10.03 -9.27
C ASP A 13 -7.86 -8.98 -8.18
N PRO A 14 -8.64 -7.94 -8.50
CA PRO A 14 -8.94 -6.88 -7.55
C PRO A 14 -9.72 -7.41 -6.34
N THR A 15 -10.59 -8.40 -6.49
CA THR A 15 -11.38 -8.98 -5.38
C THR A 15 -10.49 -9.76 -4.43
N GLU A 16 -9.52 -10.53 -4.96
CA GLU A 16 -8.51 -11.20 -4.13
C GLU A 16 -7.65 -10.19 -3.37
N LEU A 17 -7.21 -9.12 -4.05
CA LEU A 17 -6.42 -8.05 -3.44
C LEU A 17 -7.19 -7.34 -2.32
N ILE A 18 -8.46 -7.03 -2.54
CA ILE A 18 -9.35 -6.44 -1.53
C ILE A 18 -9.43 -7.38 -0.33
N THR A 19 -9.65 -8.67 -0.55
CA THR A 19 -9.79 -9.67 0.52
C THR A 19 -8.53 -9.77 1.37
N VAL A 20 -7.35 -9.83 0.73
CA VAL A 20 -6.06 -9.86 1.44
C VAL A 20 -5.85 -8.56 2.21
N PHE A 21 -6.19 -7.41 1.64
CA PHE A 21 -6.06 -6.13 2.35
C PHE A 21 -6.99 -6.05 3.55
N LEU A 22 -8.25 -6.47 3.41
CA LEU A 22 -9.25 -6.46 4.49
C LEU A 22 -8.85 -7.34 5.67
N LYS A 23 -8.27 -8.52 5.43
CA LYS A 23 -7.71 -9.40 6.48
C LYS A 23 -6.68 -8.69 7.37
N HIS A 24 -6.10 -7.64 6.82
CA HIS A 24 -4.91 -6.98 7.29
C HIS A 24 -5.23 -5.54 7.77
N ALA A 25 -6.39 -4.99 7.41
CA ALA A 25 -6.84 -3.69 7.85
C ALA A 25 -7.04 -3.66 9.37
N SER A 26 -6.55 -2.59 10.01
CA SER A 26 -6.55 -2.49 11.49
C SER A 26 -7.65 -1.57 12.02
N THR A 27 -8.29 -0.78 11.16
CA THR A 27 -9.21 0.26 11.60
C THR A 27 -10.42 0.30 10.68
N GLU A 28 -11.61 0.19 11.26
CA GLU A 28 -12.86 0.42 10.54
C GLU A 28 -13.40 1.81 10.94
N LYS A 29 -13.78 2.62 9.95
CA LYS A 29 -14.44 3.90 10.19
C LYS A 29 -15.53 4.09 9.14
N ASN A 30 -16.77 4.30 9.59
CA ASN A 30 -17.93 4.49 8.70
C ASN A 30 -18.15 3.34 7.69
N GLY A 31 -17.80 2.10 8.05
CA GLY A 31 -17.90 0.93 7.17
C GLY A 31 -16.77 0.79 6.14
N GLU A 32 -15.79 1.70 6.16
CA GLU A 32 -14.56 1.58 5.37
C GLU A 32 -13.41 1.05 6.23
N PHE A 33 -12.60 0.16 5.65
CA PHE A 33 -11.44 -0.42 6.30
C PHE A 33 -10.18 0.31 5.88
N PHE A 34 -9.47 0.82 6.87
CA PHE A 34 -8.25 1.60 6.74
C PHE A 34 -7.08 0.87 7.36
N ARG A 35 -5.91 1.18 6.82
CA ARG A 35 -4.65 0.95 7.51
C ARG A 35 -3.88 2.26 7.58
N SER A 36 -3.22 2.51 8.70
CA SER A 36 -2.30 3.65 8.77
C SER A 36 -1.21 3.48 7.71
N PRO A 37 -0.82 4.55 7.00
CA PRO A 37 0.25 4.49 6.00
C PRO A 37 1.55 3.88 6.56
N ASN A 38 1.84 4.14 7.84
CA ASN A 38 3.00 3.56 8.54
C ASN A 38 2.85 2.05 8.74
N ASP A 39 1.70 1.56 9.21
CA ASP A 39 1.47 0.12 9.37
C ASP A 39 1.46 -0.59 8.03
N PHE A 40 1.02 0.06 6.96
CA PHE A 40 1.10 -0.49 5.62
C PHE A 40 2.56 -0.74 5.21
N VAL A 41 3.44 0.25 5.41
CA VAL A 41 4.86 0.09 5.06
C VAL A 41 5.57 -0.90 5.97
N ILE A 42 5.32 -0.83 7.29
CA ILE A 42 6.06 -1.62 8.28
C ILE A 42 5.55 -3.06 8.34
N ARG A 43 4.23 -3.27 8.42
CA ARG A 43 3.65 -4.59 8.68
C ARG A 43 3.20 -5.32 7.42
N TYR A 44 2.66 -4.60 6.44
CA TYR A 44 2.09 -5.23 5.25
C TYR A 44 3.12 -5.45 4.15
N LEU A 45 3.89 -4.42 3.82
CA LEU A 45 5.00 -4.55 2.88
C LEU A 45 6.22 -5.23 3.51
N ASN A 46 6.34 -5.18 4.85
CA ASN A 46 7.44 -5.75 5.62
C ASN A 46 8.83 -5.36 5.06
N VAL A 47 8.97 -4.11 4.60
CA VAL A 47 10.15 -3.63 3.84
C VAL A 47 11.44 -3.70 4.68
N PHE A 48 11.32 -3.59 6.00
CA PHE A 48 12.45 -3.52 6.92
C PHE A 48 12.78 -4.87 7.58
N GLY A 49 11.93 -5.89 7.42
CA GLY A 49 12.10 -7.19 8.07
C GLY A 49 12.27 -7.04 9.59
N GLU A 50 13.32 -7.66 10.15
CA GLU A 50 13.66 -7.57 11.58
C GLU A 50 14.43 -6.28 11.95
N SER A 51 14.83 -5.47 10.97
CA SER A 51 15.54 -4.22 11.22
C SER A 51 14.59 -3.16 11.75
N GLN A 52 15.09 -2.32 12.66
CA GLN A 52 14.35 -1.14 13.08
C GLN A 52 14.13 -0.20 11.88
N PRO A 53 12.88 0.21 11.61
CA PRO A 53 12.57 1.08 10.49
C PRO A 53 13.09 2.49 10.74
N ASN A 54 13.82 3.05 9.76
CA ASN A 54 14.20 4.46 9.80
C ASN A 54 12.95 5.33 9.61
N PRO A 55 12.63 6.24 10.55
CA PRO A 55 11.40 7.04 10.49
C PRO A 55 11.28 7.90 9.24
N LYS A 56 12.39 8.38 8.68
CA LYS A 56 12.38 9.14 7.41
C LYS A 56 11.98 8.26 6.23
N ASN A 57 12.45 7.02 6.18
CA ASN A 57 12.12 6.09 5.11
C ASN A 57 10.66 5.65 5.19
N VAL A 58 10.16 5.43 6.41
CA VAL A 58 8.74 5.16 6.64
C VAL A 58 7.90 6.31 6.13
N LEU A 59 8.25 7.56 6.46
CA LEU A 59 7.52 8.75 6.04
C LEU A 59 7.49 8.91 4.50
N LEU A 60 8.63 8.67 3.84
CA LEU A 60 8.71 8.75 2.38
C LEU A 60 7.81 7.72 1.71
N LEU A 61 7.90 6.45 2.13
CA LEU A 61 7.09 5.37 1.58
C LEU A 61 5.61 5.53 1.91
N SER A 62 5.31 5.97 3.14
CA SER A 62 3.94 6.23 3.57
C SER A 62 3.31 7.36 2.77
N GLY A 63 4.09 8.38 2.39
CA GLY A 63 3.63 9.49 1.55
C GLY A 63 3.33 9.09 0.10
N VAL A 64 3.96 8.04 -0.43
CA VAL A 64 3.65 7.49 -1.77
C VAL A 64 2.34 6.70 -1.73
N VAL A 65 2.11 5.97 -0.63
CA VAL A 65 0.93 5.14 -0.43
C VAL A 65 -0.30 6.00 -0.07
N ASP A 66 -0.11 7.04 0.74
CA ASP A 66 -1.14 8.01 1.11
C ASP A 66 -1.31 9.07 0.01
N GLN A 67 -2.06 8.70 -1.03
CA GLN A 67 -2.36 9.61 -2.14
C GLN A 67 -3.34 10.73 -1.74
N THR A 68 -4.23 10.48 -0.77
CA THR A 68 -5.22 11.48 -0.34
C THR A 68 -4.67 12.47 0.70
N LYS A 69 -3.50 12.19 1.28
CA LYS A 69 -2.81 13.01 2.31
C LYS A 69 -3.59 13.13 3.62
N ASP A 70 -4.58 12.27 3.83
CA ASP A 70 -5.40 12.27 5.05
C ASP A 70 -4.80 11.42 6.18
N GLY A 71 -3.61 10.86 5.98
CA GLY A 71 -2.95 9.96 6.93
C GLY A 71 -3.63 8.60 7.03
N ARG A 72 -4.42 8.21 6.03
CA ARG A 72 -5.15 6.93 5.97
C ARG A 72 -5.02 6.32 4.59
N ASN A 73 -4.61 5.06 4.51
CA ASN A 73 -4.66 4.32 3.26
C ASN A 73 -5.91 3.43 3.22
N VAL A 74 -6.69 3.59 2.14
CA VAL A 74 -7.92 2.83 1.87
C VAL A 74 -7.71 1.81 0.76
N VAL A 75 -8.53 0.76 0.77
CA VAL A 75 -8.54 -0.28 -0.27
C VAL A 75 -8.54 0.29 -1.71
N PRO A 76 -9.38 1.29 -2.06
CA PRO A 76 -9.39 1.84 -3.42
C PRO A 76 -8.07 2.53 -3.79
N ALA A 77 -7.42 3.22 -2.84
CA ALA A 77 -6.14 3.87 -3.07
C ALA A 77 -5.01 2.85 -3.32
N LEU A 78 -5.06 1.68 -2.66
CA LEU A 78 -4.14 0.58 -2.96
C LEU A 78 -4.36 0.00 -4.36
N VAL A 79 -5.62 -0.15 -4.78
CA VAL A 79 -5.96 -0.59 -6.14
C VAL A 79 -5.46 0.43 -7.16
N MET A 80 -5.66 1.73 -6.92
CA MET A 80 -5.11 2.81 -7.76
C MET A 80 -3.58 2.73 -7.85
N LEU A 81 -2.87 2.48 -6.74
CA LEU A 81 -1.42 2.35 -6.73
C LEU A 81 -0.92 1.16 -7.60
N ILE A 82 -1.61 0.02 -7.53
CA ILE A 82 -1.21 -1.21 -8.26
C ILE A 82 -1.60 -1.16 -9.74
N TRP A 83 -2.74 -0.56 -10.08
CA TRP A 83 -3.22 -0.48 -11.45
C TRP A 83 -2.90 0.81 -12.18
N GLY A 84 -2.37 1.82 -11.50
CA GLY A 84 -2.00 3.11 -12.10
C GLY A 84 -3.20 3.87 -12.67
N CYS A 85 -4.42 3.56 -12.24
CA CYS A 85 -5.61 4.30 -12.62
C CYS A 85 -5.70 5.56 -11.74
N THR A 86 -5.35 6.71 -12.31
CA THR A 86 -5.76 8.05 -11.84
C THR A 86 -7.24 8.30 -12.05
#